data_AF-A0A951E1J5-F1
#
_entry.id   AF-A0A951E1J5-F1
#
_cell.length_a   1.000
_cell.length_b   1.000
_cell.length_c   1.000
_cell.angle_alpha   90.00
_cell.angle_beta   90.00
_cell.angle_gamma   90.00
#
_symmetry.space_group_name_H-M   'P 1'
#
loop_
_entity.id
_entity.type
_entity.pdbx_description
1 polymer ?
#
loop_
_entity_poly.entity_id
_entity_poly.type
_entity_poly.pdbx_seq_one_letter_code
_entity_poly.pdbx_strand_id
1 'polypeptide(L)'
;GLLREAADHYQKALALDPESQLALNNLAWLLAAGPNDSLRDGARAIDLALKLNRVTHQDNPLYVRTLAAAYAEAGQFEKAVDTDQRASELAHAQRQDSFAAQIRQETDLYRQHRPMRDQTLRNAQ
;
A
#
# COMPACT_ATOMS: atom_id res chain seq x y z
N GLY A 1 -18.88 5.11 9.11
CA GLY A 1 -18.80 4.23 7.92
C GLY A 1 -17.54 3.43 8.06
N LEU A 2 -17.62 2.11 7.95
CA LEU A 2 -16.61 1.17 8.49
C LEU A 2 -15.16 1.50 8.11
N LEU A 3 -14.89 1.89 6.87
CA LEU A 3 -13.53 2.26 6.44
C LEU A 3 -12.99 3.52 7.13
N ARG A 4 -13.83 4.50 7.42
CA ARG A 4 -13.43 5.70 8.18
C ARG A 4 -13.13 5.34 9.64
N GLU A 5 -13.95 4.49 10.24
CA GLU A 5 -13.72 4.00 11.60
C GLU A 5 -12.42 3.18 11.68
N ALA A 6 -12.15 2.34 10.68
CA ALA A 6 -10.88 1.62 10.58
C ALA A 6 -9.68 2.58 10.48
N ALA A 7 -9.78 3.63 9.66
CA ALA A 7 -8.75 4.66 9.57
C ALA A 7 -8.50 5.34 10.93
N ASP A 8 -9.57 5.70 11.65
CA ASP A 8 -9.48 6.31 12.97
C ASP A 8 -8.86 5.36 14.00
N HIS A 9 -9.18 4.07 13.94
CA HIS A 9 -8.57 3.05 14.79
C HIS A 9 -7.07 2.89 14.53
N TYR A 10 -6.64 2.84 13.27
CA TYR A 10 -5.21 2.77 12.95
C TYR A 10 -4.47 4.05 13.35
N GLN A 11 -5.09 5.22 13.22
CA GLN A 11 -4.50 6.47 13.71
C GLN A 11 -4.29 6.46 15.23
N LYS A 12 -5.28 5.98 15.99
CA LYS A 12 -5.16 5.82 17.45
C LYS A 12 -4.07 4.81 17.80
N ALA A 13 -3.98 3.70 17.06
CA ALA A 13 -2.90 2.73 17.25
C ALA A 13 -1.52 3.37 17.02
N LEU A 14 -1.36 4.18 15.97
CA LEU A 14 -0.12 4.90 15.68
C LEU A 14 0.21 6.00 16.69
N ALA A 15 -0.78 6.52 17.42
CA ALA A 15 -0.54 7.44 18.53
C ALA A 15 0.04 6.72 19.76
N LEU A 16 -0.24 5.42 19.93
CA LEU A 16 0.28 4.60 21.03
C LEU A 16 1.61 3.91 20.66
N ASP A 17 1.69 3.38 19.44
CA ASP A 17 2.86 2.75 18.86
C ASP A 17 3.12 3.32 17.45
N PRO A 18 3.96 4.36 17.34
CA PRO A 18 4.25 5.01 16.06
C PRO A 18 4.94 4.10 15.04
N GLU A 19 5.55 2.99 15.46
CA GLU A 19 6.30 2.07 14.58
C GLU A 19 5.54 0.77 14.32
N SER A 20 4.28 0.68 14.74
CA SER A 20 3.41 -0.45 14.48
C SER A 20 3.29 -0.71 12.97
N GLN A 21 4.00 -1.74 12.51
CA GLN A 21 4.08 -2.08 11.08
C GLN A 21 2.70 -2.36 10.49
N LEU A 22 1.84 -3.05 11.24
CA LEU A 22 0.47 -3.37 10.84
C LEU A 22 -0.39 -2.11 10.71
N ALA A 23 -0.32 -1.19 11.68
CA ALA A 23 -1.12 0.03 11.64
C ALA A 23 -0.64 0.97 10.53
N LEU A 24 0.69 1.09 10.33
CA LEU A 24 1.27 1.85 9.22
C LEU A 24 0.81 1.27 7.87
N ASN A 25 0.93 -0.05 7.69
CA ASN A 25 0.56 -0.72 6.44
C ASN A 25 -0.93 -0.57 6.14
N ASN A 26 -1.79 -0.90 7.10
CA ASN A 26 -3.23 -0.93 6.87
C ASN A 26 -3.80 0.47 6.63
N LEU A 27 -3.29 1.48 7.35
CA LEU A 27 -3.68 2.86 7.08
C LEU A 27 -3.16 3.33 5.72
N ALA A 28 -1.89 3.07 5.38
CA ALA A 28 -1.33 3.44 4.09
C ALA A 28 -2.09 2.77 2.93
N TRP A 29 -2.37 1.47 3.03
CA TRP A 29 -3.12 0.72 2.02
C TRP A 29 -4.53 1.28 1.82
N LEU A 30 -5.21 1.59 2.92
CA LEU A 30 -6.56 2.17 2.87
C LEU A 30 -6.58 3.54 2.18
N LEU A 31 -5.61 4.40 2.50
CA LEU A 31 -5.49 5.74 1.90
C LEU A 31 -5.02 5.70 0.43
N ALA A 32 -4.30 4.66 0.02
CA ALA A 32 -3.81 4.50 -1.35
C ALA A 32 -4.81 3.79 -2.28
N ALA A 33 -5.25 2.59 -1.89
CA ALA A 33 -6.01 1.68 -2.74
C ALA A 33 -7.49 1.57 -2.35
N GLY A 34 -7.93 2.31 -1.33
CA GLY A 34 -9.29 2.26 -0.81
C GLY A 34 -10.35 2.55 -1.89
N PRO A 35 -11.49 1.82 -1.86
CA PRO A 35 -12.55 1.97 -2.86
C PRO A 35 -13.37 3.27 -2.72
N ASN A 36 -13.23 3.96 -1.58
CA ASN A 36 -13.97 5.18 -1.26
C ASN A 36 -13.08 6.40 -1.49
N ASP A 37 -13.46 7.20 -2.48
CA ASP A 37 -12.77 8.43 -2.89
C ASP A 37 -12.58 9.43 -1.74
N SER A 38 -13.53 9.51 -0.82
CA SER A 38 -13.46 10.45 0.31
C SER A 38 -12.45 10.07 1.39
N LEU A 39 -11.84 8.89 1.31
CA LEU A 39 -10.80 8.42 2.22
C LEU A 39 -9.42 8.37 1.56
N ARG A 40 -9.32 8.49 0.24
CA ARG A 40 -8.03 8.40 -0.43
C ARG A 40 -7.21 9.67 -0.21
N ASP A 41 -5.94 9.47 0.10
CA ASP A 41 -4.96 10.53 0.36
C ASP A 41 -3.57 9.99 0.03
N GLY A 42 -3.16 10.16 -1.23
CA GLY A 42 -1.89 9.64 -1.73
C GLY A 42 -0.68 10.22 -1.00
N ALA A 43 -0.72 11.50 -0.61
CA ALA A 43 0.39 12.15 0.09
C ALA A 43 0.60 11.51 1.47
N ARG A 44 -0.49 11.38 2.24
CA ARG A 44 -0.42 10.74 3.56
C ARG A 44 -0.11 9.25 3.47
N ALA A 45 -0.60 8.56 2.44
CA ALA A 45 -0.26 7.16 2.18
C ALA A 45 1.24 6.99 1.95
N ILE A 46 1.88 7.90 1.20
CA ILE A 46 3.33 7.88 0.95
C ILE A 46 4.08 8.04 2.28
N ASP A 47 3.72 9.01 3.12
CA ASP A 47 4.42 9.26 4.38
C ASP A 47 4.41 8.02 5.30
N LEU A 48 3.25 7.38 5.42
CA LEU A 48 3.07 6.16 6.21
C LEU A 48 3.83 4.97 5.61
N ALA A 49 3.76 4.78 4.29
CA ALA A 49 4.42 3.67 3.62
C ALA A 49 5.95 3.84 3.61
N LEU A 50 6.47 5.05 3.48
CA LEU A 50 7.91 5.34 3.61
C LEU A 50 8.41 5.04 5.04
N LYS A 51 7.65 5.45 6.05
CA LYS A 51 7.98 5.13 7.45
C LYS A 51 8.00 3.62 7.68
N LEU A 52 6.98 2.91 7.19
CA LEU A 52 6.91 1.45 7.27
C LEU A 52 8.13 0.78 6.63
N ASN A 53 8.45 1.14 5.39
CA ASN A 53 9.57 0.57 4.66
C ASN A 53 10.92 0.86 5.33
N ARG A 54 11.05 1.99 6.05
CA ARG A 54 12.24 2.30 6.85
C ARG A 54 12.36 1.39 8.07
N VAL A 55 11.27 1.20 8.81
CA VAL A 55 11.23 0.33 10.01
C VAL A 55 11.52 -1.13 9.65
N THR A 56 11.12 -1.57 8.46
CA THR A 56 11.28 -2.97 8.02
C THR A 56 12.44 -3.18 7.05
N HIS A 57 13.32 -2.19 6.91
CA HIS A 57 14.49 -2.23 6.01
C HIS A 57 14.18 -2.61 4.55
N GLN A 58 12.95 -2.39 4.08
CA GLN A 58 12.46 -2.77 2.75
C GLN A 58 12.54 -4.28 2.46
N ASP A 59 12.52 -5.13 3.49
CA ASP A 59 12.66 -6.59 3.35
C ASP A 59 11.32 -7.34 3.23
N ASN A 60 10.19 -6.63 3.33
CA ASN A 60 8.87 -7.23 3.18
C ASN A 60 8.20 -6.76 1.87
N PRO A 61 7.96 -7.67 0.90
CA PRO A 61 7.40 -7.31 -0.40
C PRO A 61 5.98 -6.72 -0.29
N LEU A 62 5.20 -7.11 0.73
CA LEU A 62 3.88 -6.53 0.97
C LEU A 62 3.98 -5.02 1.28
N TYR A 63 4.97 -4.63 2.07
CA TYR A 63 5.14 -3.24 2.49
C TYR A 63 5.73 -2.38 1.38
N VAL A 64 6.62 -2.95 0.56
CA VAL A 64 7.14 -2.28 -0.65
C VAL A 64 6.00 -2.08 -1.66
N ARG A 65 5.15 -3.09 -1.88
CA ARG A 65 3.94 -2.99 -2.71
C ARG A 65 2.97 -1.90 -2.21
N THR A 66 2.76 -1.77 -0.90
CA THR A 66 1.95 -0.67 -0.33
C THR A 66 2.51 0.71 -0.67
N LEU A 67 3.83 0.87 -0.69
CA LEU A 67 4.47 2.12 -1.12
C LEU A 67 4.24 2.39 -2.62
N ALA A 68 4.31 1.36 -3.46
CA ALA A 68 3.99 1.51 -4.88
C ALA A 68 2.55 1.98 -5.11
N ALA A 69 1.58 1.39 -4.41
CA ALA A 69 0.18 1.81 -4.47
C ALA A 69 0.00 3.28 -4.00
N ALA A 70 0.72 3.69 -2.96
CA ALA A 70 0.70 5.07 -2.47
C ALA A 70 1.26 6.07 -3.51
N TYR A 71 2.36 5.72 -4.18
CA TYR A 71 2.87 6.52 -5.29
C TYR A 71 1.88 6.62 -6.45
N ALA A 72 1.22 5.51 -6.82
CA ALA A 72 0.22 5.51 -7.87
C ALA A 72 -0.98 6.40 -7.53
N GLU A 73 -1.45 6.39 -6.27
CA GLU A 73 -2.54 7.28 -5.82
C GLU A 73 -2.15 8.75 -5.90
N ALA A 74 -0.88 9.07 -5.61
CA ALA A 74 -0.35 10.43 -5.73
C ALA A 74 -0.01 10.83 -7.18
N GLY A 75 -0.30 9.98 -8.18
CA GLY A 75 0.03 10.22 -9.58
C GLY A 75 1.51 10.05 -9.95
N GLN A 76 2.34 9.56 -9.02
CA GLN A 76 3.77 9.31 -9.23
C GLN A 76 3.98 7.92 -9.86
N PHE A 77 3.40 7.71 -11.04
CA PHE A 77 3.33 6.38 -11.67
C PHE A 77 4.69 5.77 -12.01
N GLU A 78 5.68 6.57 -12.42
CA GLU A 78 7.05 6.07 -12.65
C GLU A 78 7.63 5.44 -11.39
N LYS A 79 7.56 6.14 -10.25
CA LYS A 79 8.00 5.60 -8.95
C LYS A 79 7.17 4.40 -8.52
N ALA A 80 5.87 4.40 -8.82
CA ALA A 80 5.01 3.27 -8.53
C ALA A 80 5.50 2.02 -9.27
N VAL A 81 5.74 2.11 -10.58
CA VAL A 81 6.25 1.00 -11.40
C VAL A 81 7.59 0.48 -10.88
N ASP A 82 8.56 1.37 -10.62
CA ASP A 82 9.89 0.96 -10.12
C ASP A 82 9.80 0.27 -8.76
N THR A 83 8.98 0.82 -7.86
CA THR A 83 8.81 0.28 -6.50
C THR A 83 8.11 -1.08 -6.54
N ASP A 84 7.08 -1.22 -7.37
CA ASP A 84 6.29 -2.45 -7.49
C ASP A 84 7.07 -3.58 -8.16
N GLN A 85 7.89 -3.25 -9.17
CA GLN A 85 8.80 -4.21 -9.79
C GLN A 85 9.77 -4.79 -8.76
N ARG A 86 10.35 -3.94 -7.90
CA ARG A 86 11.20 -4.39 -6.79
C ARG A 86 10.43 -5.25 -5.79
N ALA A 87 9.17 -4.91 -5.48
CA ALA A 87 8.33 -5.72 -4.61
C ALA A 87 8.09 -7.12 -5.19
N SER A 88 7.83 -7.23 -6.49
CA SER A 88 7.68 -8.52 -7.20
C SER A 88 8.97 -9.34 -7.15
N GLU A 89 10.12 -8.71 -7.41
CA GLU A 89 11.43 -9.38 -7.37
C GLU A 89 11.75 -9.91 -5.97
N LEU A 90 11.46 -9.11 -4.94
CA LEU A 90 11.63 -9.50 -3.55
C LEU A 90 10.69 -10.67 -3.17
N ALA A 91 9.43 -10.62 -3.58
CA ALA A 91 8.48 -11.72 -3.37
C ALA A 91 8.96 -13.01 -4.05
N HIS A 92 9.45 -12.92 -5.29
CA HIS A 92 9.99 -14.06 -6.01
C HIS A 92 11.24 -14.65 -5.31
N ALA A 93 12.18 -13.80 -4.87
CA ALA A 93 13.34 -14.23 -4.11
C ALA A 93 12.96 -14.94 -2.79
N GLN A 94 11.84 -14.53 -2.18
CA GLN A 94 11.26 -15.16 -0.99
C GLN A 94 10.35 -16.37 -1.30
N ARG A 95 10.33 -16.87 -2.54
CA ARG A 95 9.52 -18.02 -3.00
C ARG A 95 8.00 -17.79 -2.89
N GLN A 96 7.57 -16.54 -2.95
CA GLN A 96 6.17 -16.12 -2.93
C GLN A 96 5.66 -15.89 -4.37
N ASP A 97 5.79 -16.89 -5.24
CA ASP A 97 5.59 -16.72 -6.69
C ASP A 97 4.20 -16.22 -7.08
N SER A 98 3.16 -16.72 -6.40
CA SER A 98 1.78 -16.26 -6.61
C SER A 98 1.62 -14.78 -6.26
N PHE A 99 2.25 -14.32 -5.19
CA PHE A 99 2.19 -12.92 -4.77
C PHE A 99 3.02 -12.03 -5.71
N ALA A 100 4.20 -12.49 -6.13
CA ALA A 100 4.98 -11.81 -7.15
C ALA A 100 4.20 -11.64 -8.47
N ALA A 101 3.42 -12.65 -8.87
CA ALA A 101 2.56 -12.57 -10.05
C ALA A 101 1.42 -11.55 -9.88
N GLN A 102 0.82 -11.46 -8.69
CA GLN A 102 -0.19 -10.43 -8.39
C GLN A 102 0.40 -9.03 -8.48
N ILE A 103 1.57 -8.81 -7.88
CA ILE A 103 2.29 -7.52 -7.95
C ILE A 103 2.55 -7.13 -9.41
N ARG A 104 3.01 -8.05 -10.27
CA ARG A 104 3.22 -7.73 -11.69
C ARG A 104 1.95 -7.27 -12.42
N GLN A 105 0.78 -7.81 -12.05
CA GLN A 105 -0.50 -7.35 -12.61
C GLN A 105 -0.81 -5.90 -12.18
N GLU A 106 -0.44 -5.52 -10.96
CA GLU A 106 -0.59 -4.16 -10.45
C GLU A 106 0.38 -3.19 -11.15
N THR A 107 1.62 -3.63 -11.37
CA THR A 107 2.62 -2.89 -12.14
C THR A 107 2.11 -2.54 -13.55
N ASP A 108 1.40 -3.47 -14.21
CA ASP A 108 0.80 -3.23 -15.52
C ASP A 108 -0.34 -2.19 -15.48
N LEU A 109 -1.07 -2.08 -14.36
CA LEU A 109 -2.03 -0.99 -14.14
C LEU A 109 -1.30 0.36 -14.01
N TYR A 110 -0.22 0.41 -13.25
CA TYR A 110 0.56 1.63 -13.04
C TYR A 110 1.21 2.14 -14.34
N ARG A 111 1.69 1.24 -15.20
CA ARG A 111 2.17 1.59 -16.56
C ARG A 111 1.10 2.24 -17.43
N GLN A 112 -0.17 1.92 -17.19
CA GLN A 112 -1.32 2.53 -17.86
C GLN A 112 -1.80 3.81 -17.17
N HIS A 113 -1.04 4.34 -16.20
CA HIS A 113 -1.44 5.48 -15.36
C HIS A 113 -2.75 5.23 -14.60
N ARG A 114 -2.98 3.97 -14.21
CA ARG A 114 -4.17 3.57 -13.46
C ARG A 114 -3.76 3.09 -12.08
N PRO A 115 -4.20 3.76 -11.00
CA PRO A 115 -3.92 3.28 -9.66
C PRO A 115 -4.75 2.02 -9.36
N MET A 116 -4.21 1.16 -8.50
CA MET A 116 -4.90 -0.03 -8.03
C MET A 116 -6.05 0.38 -7.10
N ARG A 117 -7.14 -0.38 -7.15
CA ARG A 117 -8.27 -0.28 -6.22
C ARG A 117 -8.54 -1.64 -5.60
N ASP A 118 -8.45 -1.72 -4.28
CA ASP A 118 -8.80 -2.93 -3.56
C ASP A 118 -10.31 -2.99 -3.33
N GLN A 119 -10.98 -3.79 -4.14
CA GLN A 119 -12.43 -3.98 -4.04
C GLN A 119 -12.82 -4.85 -2.85
N THR A 120 -11.90 -5.61 -2.26
CA THR A 120 -12.21 -6.48 -1.11
C THR A 120 -12.57 -5.66 0.13
N LEU A 121 -12.03 -4.44 0.25
CA LEU A 121 -12.38 -3.47 1.28
C LEU A 121 -13.85 -2.97 1.20
N ARG A 122 -14.57 -3.24 0.09
CA ARG A 122 -16.01 -2.94 0.00
C ARG A 122 -16.89 -3.96 0.72
N ASN A 123 -16.40 -5.19 0.89
CA ASN A 123 -17.22 -6.36 1.22
C ASN A 123 -17.15 -6.78 2.69
N ALA A 124 -16.58 -5.95 3.58
CA ALA A 124 -16.77 -6.09 5.01
C ALA A 124 -18.22 -5.66 5.35
N GLN A 125 -19.17 -6.56 5.10
CA GLN A 125 -20.59 -6.44 5.49
C GLN A 125 -20.81 -6.95 6.91
#